data_AF-A0A4Y2GHU0-F1
#
_entry.id   AF-A0A4Y2GHU0-F1
#
_cell.length_a   1.000
_cell.length_b   1.000
_cell.length_c   1.000
_cell.angle_alpha   90.00
_cell.angle_beta   90.00
_cell.angle_gamma   90.00
#
_symmetry.space_group_name_H-M   'P 1'
#
loop_
_entity.id
_entity.type
_entity.pdbx_description
1 polymer ?
#
loop_
_entity_poly.entity_id
_entity_poly.type
_entity_poly.pdbx_seq_one_letter_code
_entity_poly.pdbx_strand_id
1 'polypeptide(L)'
;MQDGAPPHIANLVNELLTMHFVNDRINSRHFPTNWTPRSPDLDPWDFWRWGYLKHVVLSGPIANLAELKTRISTDTLPSVVEHAKSQFELVAENSGQLIEHILKKTRDSYKAISLLLFLRFLAPGQLKNGFHRCFF
;
A
#
# COMPACT_ATOMS: atom_id res chain seq x y z
N MET A 1 -0.56 6.67 9.51
CA MET A 1 -0.60 5.22 9.78
C MET A 1 0.83 4.75 9.90
N GLN A 2 1.12 3.90 10.87
CA GLN A 2 2.44 3.33 11.07
C GLN A 2 2.26 1.89 11.54
N ASP A 3 3.13 0.99 11.07
CA ASP A 3 3.07 -0.41 11.48
C ASP A 3 3.44 -0.58 12.97
N GLY A 4 3.25 -1.79 13.48
CA GLY A 4 3.58 -2.13 14.86
C GLY A 4 5.03 -2.56 15.08
N ALA A 5 5.99 -2.19 14.21
CA ALA A 5 7.39 -2.61 14.36
C ALA A 5 8.01 -2.07 15.66
N PRO A 6 8.94 -2.81 16.32
CA PRO A 6 9.49 -2.41 17.62
C PRO A 6 10.04 -0.97 17.70
N PRO A 7 10.77 -0.45 16.68
CA PRO A 7 11.24 0.94 16.70
C PRO A 7 10.10 1.96 16.63
N HIS A 8 8.98 1.59 16.01
CA HIS A 8 7.85 2.48 15.72
C HIS A 8 6.89 2.65 16.90
N ILE A 9 6.93 1.72 17.87
CA ILE A 9 6.08 1.72 19.05
C ILE A 9 6.83 2.08 20.34
N ALA A 10 8.10 2.47 20.23
CA ALA A 10 8.93 2.86 21.37
C ALA A 10 8.31 4.05 22.11
N ASN A 11 8.47 4.09 23.43
CA ASN A 11 7.86 5.14 24.27
C ASN A 11 8.19 6.55 23.79
N LEU A 12 9.46 6.80 23.45
CA LEU A 12 9.91 8.09 22.92
C LEU A 12 9.17 8.48 21.63
N VAL A 13 8.91 7.51 20.74
CA VAL A 13 8.16 7.76 19.51
C VAL A 13 6.70 8.07 19.81
N ASN A 14 6.07 7.33 20.73
CA ASN A 14 4.68 7.60 21.14
C ASN A 14 4.54 8.98 21.79
N GLU A 15 5.49 9.37 22.66
CA GLU A 15 5.53 10.71 23.28
C GLU A 15 5.62 11.82 22.23
N LEU A 16 6.51 11.67 21.25
CA LEU A 16 6.63 12.61 20.13
C LEU A 16 5.35 12.68 19.30
N LEU A 17 4.73 11.54 19.01
CA LEU A 17 3.48 11.50 18.25
C LEU A 17 2.33 12.19 18.99
N THR A 18 2.18 11.95 20.30
CA THR A 18 1.18 12.62 21.14
C THR A 18 1.42 14.13 21.26
N MET A 19 2.68 14.58 21.21
CA MET A 19 3.01 16.02 21.24
C MET A 19 2.58 16.75 19.95
N HIS A 20 2.72 16.09 18.80
CA HIS A 20 2.50 16.71 17.50
C HIS A 20 1.11 16.44 16.89
N PHE A 21 0.44 15.38 17.32
CA PHE A 21 -0.85 14.95 16.77
C PHE A 21 -1.85 14.66 17.88
N VAL A 22 -3.13 14.96 17.60
CA VAL A 22 -4.23 14.56 18.49
C VAL A 22 -4.34 13.04 18.48
N ASN A 23 -4.49 12.43 19.67
CA ASN A 23 -4.43 10.97 19.85
C ASN A 23 -5.41 10.18 18.94
N ASP A 24 -6.56 10.75 18.58
CA ASP A 24 -7.58 10.15 17.71
C ASP A 24 -7.18 10.10 16.22
N ARG A 25 -6.13 10.85 15.83
CA ARG A 25 -5.59 10.88 14.47
C ARG A 25 -4.41 9.92 14.27
N ILE A 26 -3.97 9.24 15.34
CA ILE A 26 -2.83 8.33 15.30
C ILE A 26 -3.34 6.89 15.26
N ASN A 27 -3.09 6.23 14.13
CA ASN A 27 -3.30 4.80 13.95
C ASN A 27 -1.97 4.09 14.21
N SER A 28 -1.77 3.61 15.43
CA SER A 28 -0.58 2.89 15.89
C SER A 28 -0.90 2.04 17.13
N ARG A 29 0.01 1.15 17.53
CA ARG A 29 -0.13 0.38 18.77
C ARG A 29 -0.07 1.33 19.98
N HIS A 30 -0.96 1.11 20.97
CA HIS A 30 -1.11 1.92 22.18
C HIS A 30 -1.86 3.26 22.01
N PHE A 31 -2.44 3.51 20.84
CA PHE A 31 -3.35 4.64 20.61
C PHE A 31 -4.82 4.19 20.55
N PRO A 32 -5.80 5.11 20.70
CA PRO A 32 -7.23 4.77 20.68
C PRO A 32 -7.66 4.00 19.42
N THR A 33 -7.11 4.38 18.26
CA THR A 33 -7.30 3.65 17.01
C THR A 33 -6.17 2.63 16.84
N ASN A 34 -6.37 1.46 17.44
CA ASN A 34 -5.34 0.43 17.47
C ASN A 34 -5.21 -0.26 16.10
N TRP A 35 -3.99 -0.31 15.57
CA TRP A 35 -3.71 -1.02 14.32
C TRP A 35 -3.57 -2.53 14.57
N THR A 36 -4.18 -3.35 13.72
CA THR A 36 -4.13 -4.81 13.89
C THR A 36 -2.69 -5.32 13.71
N PRO A 37 -2.22 -6.21 14.60
CA PRO A 37 -0.91 -6.84 14.42
C PRO A 37 -0.87 -7.63 13.12
N ARG A 38 0.22 -7.51 12.36
CA ARG A 38 0.48 -8.29 11.13
C ARG A 38 -0.48 -8.00 9.97
N SER A 39 -0.83 -6.73 9.77
CA SER A 39 -1.60 -6.29 8.59
C SER A 39 -0.80 -5.37 7.66
N PRO A 40 0.34 -5.82 7.08
CA PRO A 40 1.05 -5.07 6.04
C PRO A 40 0.21 -4.92 4.76
N ASP A 41 -0.81 -5.76 4.59
CA ASP A 41 -1.83 -5.67 3.54
C ASP A 41 -2.76 -4.46 3.71
N LEU A 42 -2.88 -3.92 4.93
CA LEU A 42 -3.65 -2.71 5.23
C LEU A 42 -2.81 -1.44 5.23
N ASP A 43 -1.47 -1.54 5.18
CA ASP A 43 -0.63 -0.35 5.04
C ASP A 43 -0.61 0.07 3.56
N PRO A 44 -1.17 1.25 3.21
CA PRO A 44 -1.22 1.71 1.83
C PRO A 44 0.16 1.85 1.19
N TRP A 45 1.20 2.08 2.01
CA TRP A 45 2.58 2.14 1.55
C TRP A 45 3.11 0.78 1.15
N ASP A 46 3.00 -0.22 2.04
CA ASP A 46 3.50 -1.59 1.84
C ASP A 46 2.78 -2.32 0.72
N PHE A 47 1.46 -2.17 0.64
CA PHE A 47 0.70 -2.86 -0.39
C PHE A 47 0.83 -2.20 -1.77
N TRP A 48 0.47 -0.92 -1.88
CA TRP A 48 0.33 -0.26 -3.19
C TRP A 48 1.62 0.41 -3.64
N ARG A 49 2.20 1.29 -2.81
CA ARG A 49 3.31 2.14 -3.25
C ARG A 49 4.58 1.33 -3.48
N TRP A 50 4.94 0.42 -2.58
CA TRP A 50 6.10 -0.45 -2.78
C TRP A 50 5.92 -1.38 -3.98
N GLY A 51 4.70 -1.87 -4.25
CA GLY A 51 4.39 -2.64 -5.47
C GLY A 51 4.59 -1.82 -6.75
N TYR A 52 4.07 -0.58 -6.78
CA TYR A 52 4.26 0.35 -7.88
C TYR A 52 5.74 0.72 -8.08
N LEU A 53 6.44 1.08 -7.01
CA LEU A 53 7.85 1.46 -7.07
C LEU A 53 8.73 0.32 -7.58
N LYS A 54 8.47 -0.92 -7.16
CA LYS A 54 9.15 -2.10 -7.72
C LYS A 54 8.93 -2.19 -9.22
N HIS A 55 7.69 -2.02 -9.69
CA HIS A 55 7.40 -2.04 -11.13
C HIS A 55 8.14 -0.92 -11.89
N VAL A 56 8.12 0.31 -11.38
CA VAL A 56 8.80 1.45 -12.00
C VAL A 56 10.31 1.26 -12.04
N VAL A 57 10.92 0.83 -10.93
CA VAL A 57 12.36 0.61 -10.82
C VAL A 57 12.81 -0.57 -11.69
N LEU A 58 12.01 -1.65 -11.77
CA LEU A 58 12.33 -2.86 -12.53
C LEU A 58 11.91 -2.80 -14.02
N SER A 59 11.17 -1.77 -14.44
CA SER A 59 10.69 -1.61 -15.83
C SER A 59 11.80 -1.42 -16.87
N GLY A 60 13.03 -1.15 -16.44
CA GLY A 60 14.19 -1.01 -17.31
C GLY A 60 15.45 -0.64 -16.54
N PRO A 61 16.64 -0.78 -17.15
CA PRO A 61 17.90 -0.41 -16.53
C PRO A 61 17.88 1.06 -16.11
N ILE A 62 18.60 1.36 -15.02
CA ILE A 62 18.74 2.70 -14.47
C ILE A 62 20.19 3.10 -14.65
N ALA A 63 20.43 4.18 -15.39
CA ALA A 63 21.77 4.59 -15.76
C ALA A 63 22.52 5.29 -14.61
N ASN A 64 21.79 6.00 -13.74
CA ASN A 64 22.39 6.74 -12.62
C ASN A 64 21.38 7.08 -11.52
N LEU A 65 21.88 7.65 -10.43
CA LEU A 65 21.08 8.04 -9.26
C LEU A 65 20.04 9.13 -9.57
N ALA A 66 20.31 10.05 -10.49
CA ALA A 66 19.37 11.10 -10.84
C ALA A 66 18.14 10.51 -11.54
N GLU A 67 18.35 9.56 -12.44
CA GLU A 67 17.25 8.83 -13.10
C GLU A 67 16.40 8.04 -12.09
N LEU A 68 17.04 7.33 -11.14
CA LEU A 68 16.32 6.65 -10.07
C LEU A 68 15.45 7.64 -9.28
N LYS A 69 16.02 8.77 -8.86
CA LYS A 69 15.31 9.82 -8.11
C LYS A 69 14.12 10.36 -8.89
N THR A 70 14.26 10.59 -10.20
CA THR A 70 13.16 11.04 -11.06
C THR A 70 12.05 9.99 -11.11
N ARG A 71 12.41 8.71 -11.29
CA ARG A 71 11.43 7.61 -11.36
C ARG A 71 10.64 7.41 -10.06
N ILE A 72 11.26 7.57 -8.89
CA ILE A 72 10.60 7.40 -7.59
C ILE A 72 9.83 8.64 -7.10
N SER A 73 10.15 9.83 -7.63
CA SER A 73 9.57 11.11 -7.18
C SER A 73 8.16 11.38 -7.72
N THR A 74 7.62 10.49 -8.55
CA THR A 74 6.26 10.61 -9.08
C THR A 74 5.27 10.71 -7.92
N ASP A 75 4.45 11.78 -7.93
CA ASP A 75 3.38 11.92 -6.95
C ASP A 75 2.34 10.84 -7.21
N THR A 76 2.24 9.94 -6.24
CA THR A 76 1.32 8.81 -6.25
C THR A 76 0.38 8.84 -5.06
N LEU A 77 0.42 9.92 -4.28
CA LEU A 77 -0.38 10.06 -3.07
C LEU A 77 -1.89 9.92 -3.35
N PRO A 78 -2.48 10.50 -4.41
CA PRO A 78 -3.89 10.29 -4.72
C PRO A 78 -4.22 8.80 -4.91
N SER A 79 -3.38 8.06 -5.64
CA SER A 79 -3.59 6.64 -5.91
C SER A 79 -3.43 5.77 -4.65
N VAL A 80 -2.48 6.11 -3.77
CA VAL A 80 -2.32 5.46 -2.47
C VAL A 80 -3.60 5.59 -1.64
N VAL A 81 -4.19 6.79 -1.60
CA VAL A 81 -5.41 7.07 -0.83
C VAL A 81 -6.62 6.31 -1.38
N GLU A 82 -6.82 6.34 -2.69
CA GLU A 82 -7.94 5.62 -3.31
C GLU A 82 -7.81 4.10 -3.12
N HIS A 83 -6.59 3.57 -3.23
CA HIS A 83 -6.37 2.15 -2.97
C HIS A 83 -6.64 1.76 -1.52
N ALA A 84 -6.18 2.58 -0.57
CA ALA A 84 -6.42 2.36 0.86
C ALA A 84 -7.92 2.29 1.17
N LYS A 85 -8.73 3.21 0.61
CA LYS A 85 -10.19 3.19 0.77
C LYS A 85 -10.79 1.87 0.30
N SER A 86 -10.47 1.45 -0.93
CA SER A 86 -10.98 0.19 -1.48
C SER A 86 -10.57 -1.03 -0.66
N GLN A 87 -9.36 -1.04 -0.09
CA GLN A 87 -8.93 -2.12 0.78
C GLN A 87 -9.70 -2.16 2.10
N PHE A 88 -9.93 -1.01 2.73
CA PHE A 88 -10.72 -0.95 3.96
C PHE A 88 -12.17 -1.37 3.74
N GLU A 89 -12.78 -0.95 2.62
CA GLU A 89 -14.12 -1.38 2.20
C GLU A 89 -14.18 -2.90 2.03
N LEU A 90 -13.22 -3.47 1.29
CA LEU A 90 -13.14 -4.92 1.07
C LEU A 90 -13.00 -5.71 2.38
N VAL A 91 -12.17 -5.25 3.29
CA VAL A 91 -11.97 -5.91 4.60
C VAL A 91 -13.21 -5.77 5.48
N ALA A 92 -13.89 -4.62 5.44
CA ALA A 92 -15.15 -4.41 6.15
C ALA A 92 -16.25 -5.36 5.64
N GLU A 93 -16.40 -5.50 4.31
CA GLU A 93 -17.37 -6.42 3.68
C GLU A 93 -17.09 -7.90 4.01
N ASN A 94 -15.83 -8.25 4.30
CA ASN A 94 -15.40 -9.61 4.59
C ASN A 94 -15.12 -9.85 6.08
N SER A 95 -15.76 -9.08 6.97
CA SER A 95 -15.70 -9.28 8.43
C SER A 95 -14.28 -9.27 9.00
N GLY A 96 -13.39 -8.43 8.45
CA GLY A 96 -12.02 -8.29 8.97
C GLY A 96 -11.07 -9.42 8.58
N GLN A 97 -11.42 -10.26 7.59
CA GLN A 97 -10.51 -11.29 7.10
C GLN A 97 -9.27 -10.68 6.43
N LEU A 98 -8.15 -11.41 6.52
CA LEU A 98 -6.91 -11.08 5.80
C LEU A 98 -7.20 -10.95 4.31
N ILE A 99 -6.67 -9.89 3.70
CA ILE A 99 -6.85 -9.60 2.27
C ILE A 99 -6.44 -10.85 1.48
N GLU A 100 -5.27 -11.43 1.73
CA GLU A 100 -4.82 -12.65 1.02
C GLU A 100 -5.84 -13.82 1.00
N HIS A 101 -6.64 -14.00 2.05
CA HIS A 101 -7.65 -15.05 2.14
C HIS A 101 -8.90 -14.68 1.33
N ILE A 102 -9.30 -13.42 1.38
CA ILE A 102 -10.34 -12.85 0.52
C ILE A 102 -9.93 -13.06 -0.94
N LEU A 103 -8.65 -12.81 -1.28
CA LEU A 103 -8.14 -12.90 -2.65
C LEU A 103 -8.12 -14.32 -3.18
N LYS A 104 -7.71 -15.26 -2.33
CA LYS A 104 -7.69 -16.70 -2.64
C LYS A 104 -9.11 -17.26 -2.87
N LYS A 105 -10.12 -16.73 -2.17
CA LYS A 105 -11.54 -17.15 -2.32
C LYS A 105 -12.15 -16.70 -3.64
N THR A 106 -11.63 -15.63 -4.21
CA THR A 106 -12.11 -14.96 -5.43
C THR A 106 -11.06 -15.08 -6.55
N ARG A 107 -10.32 -16.19 -6.58
CA ARG A 107 -9.15 -16.46 -7.45
C ARG A 107 -9.36 -16.16 -8.95
N ASP A 108 -10.61 -16.21 -9.43
CA ASP A 108 -10.98 -15.82 -10.80
C ASP A 108 -11.25 -14.31 -10.96
N SER A 109 -11.68 -13.65 -9.88
CA SER A 109 -11.97 -12.21 -9.81
C SER A 109 -10.75 -11.36 -9.45
N TYR A 110 -9.69 -11.91 -8.85
CA TYR A 110 -8.53 -11.12 -8.40
C TYR A 110 -7.64 -10.58 -9.49
N LYS A 111 -7.41 -11.40 -10.51
CA LYS A 111 -6.81 -10.93 -11.76
C LYS A 111 -7.66 -9.84 -12.37
N ALA A 112 -8.99 -9.93 -12.29
CA ALA A 112 -9.88 -8.93 -12.82
C ALA A 112 -9.92 -7.65 -11.96
N ILE A 113 -9.95 -7.71 -10.63
CA ILE A 113 -10.11 -6.54 -9.75
C ILE A 113 -8.78 -5.77 -9.61
N SER A 114 -7.66 -6.46 -9.39
CA SER A 114 -6.34 -5.81 -9.36
C SER A 114 -6.00 -5.22 -10.73
N LEU A 115 -6.29 -5.93 -11.82
CA LEU A 115 -6.15 -5.41 -13.17
C LEU A 115 -7.20 -4.35 -13.51
N LEU A 116 -8.44 -4.39 -13.01
CA LEU A 116 -9.46 -3.35 -13.26
C LEU A 116 -9.10 -2.05 -12.53
N LEU A 117 -8.64 -2.14 -11.27
CA LEU A 117 -8.19 -0.99 -10.50
C LEU A 117 -6.91 -0.40 -11.12
N PHE A 118 -6.02 -1.26 -11.65
CA PHE A 118 -4.80 -0.82 -12.35
C PHE A 118 -5.07 -0.30 -13.78
N LEU A 119 -5.99 -0.91 -14.53
CA LEU A 119 -6.40 -0.49 -15.88
C LEU A 119 -7.29 0.75 -15.88
N ARG A 120 -8.11 0.97 -14.84
CA ARG A 120 -8.84 2.24 -14.66
C ARG A 120 -7.91 3.45 -14.55
N PHE A 121 -6.63 3.24 -14.19
CA PHE A 121 -5.62 4.27 -14.05
C PHE A 121 -4.63 4.36 -15.23
N LEU A 122 -4.59 3.39 -16.16
CA LEU A 122 -3.58 3.32 -17.24
C LEU A 122 -4.04 3.72 -18.65
N ALA A 123 -5.25 4.25 -18.83
CA ALA A 123 -5.61 4.90 -20.09
C ALA A 123 -5.64 6.43 -19.92
N PRO A 124 -4.79 7.21 -20.63
CA PRO A 124 -4.25 6.89 -21.95
C PRO A 124 -2.71 6.77 -21.99
N GLY A 125 -2.19 5.60 -22.38
CA GLY A 125 -1.05 5.58 -23.31
C GLY A 125 0.12 4.63 -23.07
N GLN A 126 0.18 3.78 -22.03
CA GLN A 126 1.40 2.96 -21.79
C GLN A 126 1.07 1.50 -21.41
N LEU A 127 0.57 0.72 -22.36
CA LEU A 127 0.58 -0.75 -22.27
C LEU A 127 1.57 -1.29 -23.30
N LYS A 128 2.81 -1.53 -22.86
CA LYS A 128 3.76 -2.40 -23.57
C LYS A 128 4.18 -3.54 -22.64
N ASN A 129 3.58 -4.70 -22.88
CA ASN A 129 4.05 -6.07 -22.68
C ASN A 129 4.95 -6.35 -21.45
N GLY A 130 4.38 -6.98 -20.41
CA GLY A 130 5.22 -7.56 -19.34
C GLY A 130 4.52 -8.12 -18.09
N PHE A 131 3.19 -8.15 -18.01
CA PHE A 131 2.47 -8.34 -16.73
C PHE A 131 2.47 -9.76 -16.11
N HIS A 132 3.31 -10.67 -16.61
CA HIS A 132 3.24 -12.09 -16.22
C HIS A 132 4.14 -12.50 -15.05
N ARG A 133 4.85 -11.58 -14.37
CA ARG A 133 5.96 -11.98 -13.50
C ARG A 133 6.13 -11.25 -12.16
N CYS A 134 5.10 -10.61 -11.61
CA CYS A 134 5.23 -9.82 -10.37
C CYS A 134 4.43 -10.32 -9.16
N PHE A 135 3.80 -11.49 -9.22
CA PHE A 135 3.10 -12.07 -8.05
C PHE A 135 3.58 -13.51 -7.82
N PHE A 136 4.70 -13.62 -7.10
CA PHE A 136 5.08 -14.80 -6.33
C PHE A 136 5.32 -14.35 -4.89
#